data_AF-A0A850AFF2-F1
#
_entry.id   AF-A0A850AFF2-F1
#
_cell.length_a   1.000
_cell.length_b   1.000
_cell.length_c   1.000
_cell.angle_alpha   90.00
_cell.angle_beta   90.00
_cell.angle_gamma   90.00
#
_symmetry.space_group_name_H-M   'P 1'
#
loop_
_entity.id
_entity.type
_entity.pdbx_description
1 polymer ?
#
loop_
_entity_poly.entity_id
_entity_poly.type
_entity_poly.pdbx_seq_one_letter_code
_entity_poly.pdbx_strand_id
1 'polypeptide(L)'
;MAMKLAVLSGDYPKVISGVGDNSYYLIRELQKSGVETVLVTTDVPEIPDPGFPTLKIRWRLRDYAKLRAFLKRQQVTHVMIQYPCSLYGKYNLIPHLYVKWLRLAGYKIVSTLHEFSNIHLLRRLSEYVFLFFSHWIFVTNEYERRAVSAFFPRLGKKVSIVPAGNNVSVERSPADADPGVIAFFGIFYPNKQMEQVIRMMAEIERQFPRKYTFRFIGGVHPYYREYYQAFREQAESALPRSEWRIDRPIEEIGGLIKDVFCAALYFKDGVSSRRSSFTAFISNGIPVITNPGRYSGELNALEGKGLFYAGEAFQNIPGVLQKLHAPQFYETCHQTLVQFARPFQYPAIAAEYRAVFARL
;
A
#
# COMPACT_ATOMS: atom_id res chain seq x y z
N MET A 1 21.32 15.31 20.75
CA MET A 1 20.56 16.24 19.89
C MET A 1 19.28 15.56 19.45
N ALA A 2 18.15 16.26 19.45
CA ALA A 2 16.90 15.73 18.89
C ALA A 2 17.08 15.46 17.39
N MET A 3 16.57 14.31 16.92
CA MET A 3 16.65 13.92 15.52
C MET A 3 15.67 14.73 14.69
N LYS A 4 16.14 15.32 13.58
CA LYS A 4 15.32 16.04 12.63
C LYS A 4 15.46 15.46 11.23
N LEU A 5 14.34 15.02 10.68
CA LEU A 5 14.25 14.23 9.45
C LEU A 5 13.64 15.05 8.32
N ALA A 6 14.34 15.15 7.19
CA ALA A 6 13.71 15.59 5.94
C ALA A 6 13.17 14.40 5.17
N VAL A 7 11.89 14.47 4.77
CA VAL A 7 11.26 13.49 3.89
C VAL A 7 11.19 14.08 2.49
N LEU A 8 11.95 13.50 1.56
CA LEU A 8 11.92 13.83 0.13
C LEU A 8 10.92 12.88 -0.53
N SER A 9 9.77 13.42 -0.91
CA SER A 9 8.76 12.68 -1.67
C SER A 9 8.22 13.57 -2.77
N GLY A 10 8.39 13.14 -4.01
CA GLY A 10 7.86 13.86 -5.18
C GLY A 10 6.34 13.95 -5.14
N ASP A 11 5.68 12.93 -4.58
CA ASP A 11 4.22 12.85 -4.49
C ASP A 11 3.77 13.12 -3.05
N TYR A 12 2.61 13.77 -2.89
CA TYR A 12 1.98 14.01 -1.60
C TYR A 12 0.45 14.11 -1.78
N PRO A 13 -0.39 13.86 -0.76
CA PRO A 13 -1.84 13.79 -0.91
C PRO A 13 -2.49 14.98 -1.61
N LYS A 14 -3.69 14.69 -2.15
CA LYS A 14 -4.40 15.36 -3.28
C LYS A 14 -3.85 15.01 -4.66
N VAL A 15 -2.61 14.54 -4.78
CA VAL A 15 -2.12 13.80 -5.95
C VAL A 15 -2.37 12.31 -5.74
N ILE A 16 -3.04 11.65 -6.69
CA ILE A 16 -3.33 10.20 -6.61
C ILE A 16 -2.01 9.42 -6.77
N SER A 17 -1.41 9.01 -5.66
CA SER A 17 -0.18 8.23 -5.63
C SER A 17 -0.07 7.42 -4.34
N GLY A 18 0.14 6.11 -4.45
CA GLY A 18 0.37 5.26 -3.28
C GLY A 18 1.61 5.65 -2.49
N VAL A 19 2.63 6.21 -3.15
CA VAL A 19 3.85 6.71 -2.49
C VAL A 19 3.57 8.03 -1.77
N GLY A 20 2.72 8.88 -2.34
CA GLY A 20 2.24 10.11 -1.69
C GLY A 20 1.48 9.82 -0.41
N ASP A 21 0.50 8.92 -0.47
CA ASP A 21 -0.27 8.46 0.70
C ASP A 21 0.65 7.84 1.75
N ASN A 22 1.55 6.93 1.34
CA ASN A 22 2.52 6.32 2.24
C ASN A 22 3.39 7.36 2.96
N SER A 23 3.85 8.38 2.24
CA SER A 23 4.65 9.47 2.81
C SER A 23 3.87 10.25 3.87
N TYR A 24 2.59 10.55 3.60
CA TYR A 24 1.74 11.31 4.50
C TYR A 24 1.49 10.57 5.82
N TYR A 25 1.04 9.32 5.76
CA TYR A 25 0.76 8.55 6.98
C TYR A 25 2.03 8.23 7.76
N LEU A 26 3.13 7.89 7.07
CA LEU A 26 4.41 7.65 7.72
C LEU A 26 4.93 8.88 8.45
N ILE A 27 4.87 10.07 7.83
CA ILE A 27 5.28 11.32 8.48
C ILE A 27 4.46 11.56 9.75
N ARG A 28 3.12 11.39 9.70
CA ARG A 28 2.26 11.58 10.86
C ARG A 28 2.58 10.61 12.00
N GLU A 29 2.80 9.34 11.71
CA GLU A 29 3.18 8.36 12.76
C GLU A 29 4.57 8.63 13.34
N LEU A 30 5.52 9.10 12.53
CA LEU A 30 6.83 9.55 13.01
C LEU A 30 6.71 10.78 13.93
N GLN A 31 5.88 11.76 13.54
CA GLN A 31 5.60 12.96 14.35
C GLN A 31 4.93 12.62 15.68
N LYS A 32 3.92 11.73 15.68
CA LYS A 32 3.29 11.22 16.91
C LYS A 32 4.30 10.55 17.85
N SER A 33 5.33 9.93 17.27
CA SER A 33 6.43 9.29 17.99
C SER A 33 7.54 10.27 18.44
N GLY A 34 7.33 11.59 18.28
CA GLY A 34 8.27 12.64 18.68
C GLY A 34 9.39 12.94 17.68
N VAL A 35 9.32 12.43 16.45
CA VAL A 35 10.33 12.76 15.41
C VAL A 35 9.95 14.07 14.73
N GLU A 36 10.82 15.07 14.83
CA GLU A 36 10.66 16.30 14.06
C GLU A 36 10.88 16.03 12.57
N THR A 37 9.90 16.39 11.75
CA THR A 37 9.94 16.14 10.30
C THR A 37 9.75 17.43 9.51
N VAL A 38 10.39 17.49 8.35
CA VAL A 38 10.17 18.51 7.32
C VAL A 38 9.93 17.82 5.98
N LEU A 39 9.09 18.40 5.13
CA LEU A 39 8.75 17.82 3.82
C LEU A 39 9.49 18.55 2.70
N VAL A 40 10.01 17.80 1.74
CA VAL A 40 10.46 18.34 0.45
C VAL A 40 9.67 17.63 -0.63
N THR A 41 8.85 18.38 -1.38
CA THR A 41 7.93 17.81 -2.36
C THR A 41 7.89 18.62 -3.66
N THR A 42 7.12 18.14 -4.64
CA THR A 42 7.03 18.80 -5.94
C THR A 42 6.22 20.09 -5.85
N ASP A 43 6.71 21.13 -6.51
CA ASP A 43 6.04 22.41 -6.71
C ASP A 43 4.93 22.29 -7.75
N VAL A 44 3.77 21.81 -7.31
CA VAL A 44 2.52 21.78 -8.08
C VAL A 44 1.34 22.30 -7.24
N PRO A 45 0.33 22.98 -7.85
CA PRO A 45 -0.81 23.54 -7.12
C PRO A 45 -1.65 22.51 -6.36
N GLU A 46 -1.70 21.27 -6.85
CA GLU A 46 -2.53 20.19 -6.31
C GLU A 46 -2.08 19.75 -4.92
N ILE A 47 -0.80 19.90 -4.58
CA ILE A 47 -0.28 19.55 -3.26
C ILE A 47 -0.56 20.74 -2.32
N PRO A 48 -1.44 20.62 -1.31
CA PRO A 48 -1.71 21.71 -0.38
C PRO A 48 -0.54 21.95 0.59
N ASP A 49 -0.63 23.02 1.40
CA ASP A 49 0.27 23.17 2.54
C ASP A 49 -0.07 22.09 3.59
N PRO A 50 0.89 21.24 3.97
CA PRO A 50 0.63 20.17 4.93
C PRO A 50 0.61 20.65 6.39
N GLY A 51 0.85 21.94 6.68
CA GLY A 51 0.78 22.51 8.01
C GLY A 51 2.02 22.29 8.88
N PHE A 52 3.15 21.91 8.26
CA PHE A 52 4.46 21.80 8.90
C PHE A 52 5.57 22.21 7.90
N PRO A 53 6.82 22.47 8.35
CA PRO A 53 7.84 23.05 7.49
C PRO A 53 8.05 22.26 6.20
N THR A 54 7.78 22.92 5.06
CA THR A 54 7.76 22.29 3.75
C THR A 54 8.52 23.13 2.74
N LEU A 55 9.28 22.47 1.86
CA LEU A 55 9.90 23.06 0.68
C LEU A 55 9.33 22.43 -0.58
N LYS A 56 8.72 23.24 -1.43
CA LYS A 56 8.27 22.83 -2.77
C LYS A 56 9.34 23.15 -3.82
N ILE A 57 9.73 22.18 -4.64
CA ILE A 57 10.74 22.33 -5.69
C ILE A 57 10.35 21.60 -6.98
N ARG A 58 11.04 21.89 -8.09
CA ARG A 58 10.78 21.27 -9.39
C ARG A 58 11.75 20.15 -9.73
N TRP A 59 12.53 19.69 -8.74
CA TRP A 59 13.55 18.65 -8.90
C TRP A 59 14.56 18.96 -10.03
N ARG A 60 15.03 20.21 -10.09
CA ARG A 60 16.07 20.66 -11.05
C ARG A 60 17.41 20.86 -10.35
N LEU A 61 18.52 20.81 -11.10
CA LEU A 61 19.86 21.07 -10.56
C LEU A 61 19.94 22.36 -9.73
N ARG A 62 19.34 23.44 -10.24
CA ARG A 62 19.31 24.76 -9.59
C ARG A 62 18.57 24.80 -8.26
N ASP A 63 17.66 23.85 -8.02
CA ASP A 63 16.91 23.79 -6.77
C ASP A 63 17.75 23.20 -5.62
N TYR A 64 18.91 22.58 -5.92
CA TYR A 64 19.77 22.00 -4.90
C TYR A 64 20.27 23.02 -3.87
N ALA A 65 20.61 24.24 -4.31
CA ALA A 65 21.02 25.31 -3.41
C ALA A 65 19.89 25.69 -2.44
N LYS A 66 18.65 25.79 -2.95
CA LYS A 66 17.44 26.05 -2.15
C LYS A 66 17.18 24.92 -1.16
N LEU A 67 17.28 23.68 -1.61
CA LEU A 67 17.17 22.49 -0.77
C LEU A 67 18.18 22.51 0.36
N ARG A 68 19.47 22.68 0.07
CA ARG A 68 20.52 22.71 1.08
C ARG A 68 20.33 23.85 2.09
N ALA A 69 19.96 25.03 1.63
CA ALA A 69 19.66 26.17 2.50
C ALA A 69 18.47 25.89 3.43
N PHE A 70 17.41 25.26 2.91
CA PHE A 70 16.26 24.82 3.70
C PHE A 70 16.65 23.79 4.76
N LEU A 71 17.37 22.73 4.37
CA LEU A 71 17.81 21.68 5.29
C LEU A 71 18.70 22.23 6.41
N LYS A 72 19.62 23.14 6.08
CA LYS A 72 20.48 23.81 7.07
C LYS A 72 19.67 24.69 8.02
N ARG A 73 18.75 25.51 7.50
CA ARG A 73 17.87 26.37 8.31
C ARG A 73 17.00 25.56 9.27
N GLN A 74 16.51 24.41 8.81
CA GLN A 74 15.70 23.50 9.61
C GLN A 74 16.55 22.59 10.52
N GLN A 75 17.88 22.72 10.53
CA GLN A 75 18.80 21.87 11.32
C GLN A 75 18.58 20.37 11.09
N VAL A 76 18.25 19.98 9.85
CA VAL A 76 18.05 18.59 9.47
C VAL A 76 19.36 17.81 9.62
N THR A 77 19.27 16.60 10.17
CA THR A 77 20.41 15.67 10.30
C THR A 77 20.22 14.41 9.46
N HIS A 78 18.98 13.99 9.25
CA HIS A 78 18.62 12.78 8.51
C HIS A 78 17.77 13.13 7.30
N VAL A 79 17.93 12.35 6.22
CA VAL A 79 17.15 12.51 5.00
C VAL A 79 16.60 11.14 4.62
N MET A 80 15.29 11.06 4.43
CA MET A 80 14.59 9.92 3.89
C MET A 80 14.08 10.27 2.50
N ILE A 81 14.41 9.48 1.49
CA ILE A 81 13.84 9.62 0.16
C ILE A 81 12.86 8.49 -0.16
N GLN A 82 11.70 8.86 -0.70
CA GLN A 82 10.70 7.94 -1.21
C GLN A 82 10.86 7.84 -2.73
N TYR A 83 11.03 6.63 -3.26
CA TYR A 83 11.26 6.40 -4.68
C TYR A 83 10.65 5.07 -5.17
N PRO A 84 10.09 5.01 -6.39
CA PRO A 84 9.84 6.12 -7.29
C PRO A 84 8.63 6.98 -6.90
N CYS A 85 8.67 8.27 -7.22
CA CYS A 85 7.49 9.15 -7.21
C CYS A 85 7.11 9.51 -8.65
N SER A 86 5.82 9.64 -8.94
CA SER A 86 5.31 9.98 -10.27
C SER A 86 5.73 11.39 -10.71
N LEU A 87 5.69 12.35 -9.77
CA LEU A 87 6.00 13.76 -10.02
C LEU A 87 7.51 14.08 -10.06
N TYR A 88 8.40 13.12 -9.77
CA TYR A 88 9.82 13.31 -10.09
C TYR A 88 10.04 13.48 -11.59
N GLY A 89 9.17 12.88 -12.41
CA GLY A 89 9.29 12.86 -13.87
C GLY A 89 9.97 11.59 -14.38
N LYS A 90 9.48 11.08 -15.52
CA LYS A 90 9.79 9.74 -16.05
C LYS A 90 11.29 9.45 -16.23
N TYR A 91 12.06 10.46 -16.64
CA TYR A 91 13.49 10.35 -16.96
C TYR A 91 14.37 11.24 -16.07
N ASN A 92 13.82 11.74 -14.97
CA ASN A 92 14.52 12.69 -14.14
C ASN A 92 15.52 11.99 -13.20
N LEU A 93 16.81 12.17 -13.45
CA LEU A 93 17.88 11.64 -12.60
C LEU A 93 18.27 12.56 -11.45
N ILE A 94 17.70 13.77 -11.37
CA ILE A 94 18.05 14.75 -10.33
C ILE A 94 17.83 14.22 -8.90
N PRO A 95 16.75 13.50 -8.55
CA PRO A 95 16.59 12.93 -7.21
C PRO A 95 17.76 12.01 -6.79
N HIS A 96 18.33 11.26 -7.74
CA HIS A 96 19.50 10.41 -7.49
C HIS A 96 20.74 11.27 -7.19
N LEU A 97 20.96 12.34 -7.97
CA LEU A 97 22.06 13.27 -7.73
C LEU A 97 21.93 13.98 -6.39
N TYR A 98 20.71 14.32 -5.97
CA TYR A 98 20.47 14.89 -4.64
C TYR A 98 20.90 13.94 -3.53
N VAL A 99 20.53 12.66 -3.61
CA VAL A 99 20.99 11.67 -2.61
C VAL A 99 22.52 11.61 -2.55
N LYS A 100 23.20 11.57 -3.70
CA LYS A 100 24.66 11.62 -3.76
C LYS A 100 25.21 12.88 -3.10
N TRP A 101 24.71 14.07 -3.44
CA TRP A 101 25.26 15.33 -2.92
C TRP A 101 24.92 15.58 -1.46
N LEU A 102 23.74 15.19 -0.99
CA LEU A 102 23.37 15.27 0.42
C LEU A 102 24.23 14.30 1.24
N ARG A 103 24.50 13.10 0.72
CA ARG A 103 25.44 12.17 1.37
C ARG A 103 26.83 12.79 1.53
N LEU A 104 27.36 13.41 0.48
CA LEU A 104 28.66 14.11 0.50
C LEU A 104 28.64 15.35 1.41
N ALA A 105 27.48 15.98 1.60
CA ALA A 105 27.30 17.09 2.53
C ALA A 105 27.13 16.66 4.01
N GLY A 106 27.26 15.37 4.31
CA GLY A 106 27.27 14.83 5.68
C GLY A 106 25.91 14.37 6.23
N TYR A 107 24.85 14.39 5.42
CA TYR A 107 23.53 13.94 5.88
C TYR A 107 23.44 12.41 5.98
N LYS A 108 22.69 11.92 6.97
CA LYS A 108 22.36 10.50 7.12
C LYS A 108 21.19 10.13 6.21
N ILE A 109 21.50 9.47 5.10
CA ILE A 109 20.53 9.12 4.06
C ILE A 109 19.92 7.72 4.24
N VAL A 110 18.60 7.64 4.22
CA VAL A 110 17.80 6.41 4.08
C VAL A 110 16.97 6.50 2.80
N SER A 111 16.93 5.44 2.01
CA SER A 111 16.11 5.39 0.79
C SER A 111 15.07 4.28 0.87
N THR A 112 13.83 4.59 0.50
CA THR A 112 12.75 3.61 0.38
C THR A 112 12.47 3.37 -1.09
N LEU A 113 12.69 2.14 -1.54
CA LEU A 113 12.48 1.69 -2.91
C LEU A 113 11.19 0.87 -2.97
N HIS A 114 10.14 1.47 -3.55
CA HIS A 114 8.82 0.84 -3.67
C HIS A 114 8.77 -0.23 -4.75
N GLU A 115 9.61 -0.11 -5.78
CA GLU A 115 9.72 -1.05 -6.90
C GLU A 115 11.16 -1.01 -7.44
N PHE A 116 11.92 -2.13 -7.36
CA PHE A 116 13.30 -2.23 -7.89
C PHE A 116 13.42 -3.28 -9.02
N SER A 117 12.60 -4.33 -8.98
CA SER A 117 12.72 -5.48 -9.88
C SER A 117 11.92 -5.35 -11.18
N ASN A 118 10.81 -4.61 -11.16
CA ASN A 118 9.86 -4.48 -12.29
C ASN A 118 10.12 -3.27 -13.19
N ILE A 119 11.28 -2.63 -13.08
CA ILE A 119 11.64 -1.43 -13.85
C ILE A 119 12.54 -1.79 -15.03
N HIS A 120 12.45 -0.97 -16.10
CA HIS A 120 13.34 -1.08 -17.25
C HIS A 120 14.82 -1.02 -16.82
N LEU A 121 15.66 -1.79 -17.51
CA LEU A 121 17.09 -1.97 -17.18
C LEU A 121 17.82 -0.64 -16.93
N LEU A 122 17.62 0.37 -17.78
CA LEU A 122 18.27 1.68 -17.64
C LEU A 122 17.84 2.43 -16.37
N ARG A 123 16.58 2.29 -15.94
CA ARG A 123 16.08 2.86 -14.67
C ARG A 123 16.63 2.07 -13.48
N ARG A 124 16.78 0.76 -13.62
CA ARG A 124 17.44 -0.07 -12.60
C ARG A 124 18.90 0.35 -12.38
N LEU A 125 19.61 0.73 -13.45
CA LEU A 125 20.98 1.24 -13.34
C LEU A 125 21.04 2.55 -12.54
N SER A 126 20.05 3.44 -12.68
CA SER A 126 20.05 4.70 -11.92
C SER A 126 19.84 4.46 -10.43
N GLU A 127 19.06 3.46 -10.04
CA GLU A 127 18.80 3.11 -8.64
C GLU A 127 20.05 2.65 -7.89
N TYR A 128 21.12 2.27 -8.59
CA TYR A 128 22.42 2.02 -7.97
C TYR A 128 22.97 3.23 -7.20
N VAL A 129 22.60 4.46 -7.59
CA VAL A 129 22.96 5.65 -6.81
C VAL A 129 22.37 5.56 -5.40
N PHE A 130 21.13 5.09 -5.24
CA PHE A 130 20.55 4.84 -3.92
C PHE A 130 21.30 3.72 -3.19
N LEU A 131 21.67 2.65 -3.91
CA LEU A 131 22.44 1.55 -3.32
C LEU A 131 23.80 1.98 -2.77
N PHE A 132 24.51 2.89 -3.44
CA PHE A 132 25.85 3.33 -3.00
C PHE A 132 25.82 4.45 -1.97
N PHE A 133 24.92 5.43 -2.12
CA PHE A 133 24.96 6.65 -1.31
C PHE A 133 24.00 6.65 -0.11
N SER A 134 23.10 5.67 0.00
CA SER A 134 22.27 5.49 1.20
C SER A 134 23.01 4.69 2.27
N HIS A 135 22.85 5.10 3.52
CA HIS A 135 23.31 4.33 4.68
C HIS A 135 22.41 3.12 4.91
N TRP A 136 21.11 3.27 4.68
CA TRP A 136 20.12 2.21 4.80
C TRP A 136 19.10 2.27 3.67
N ILE A 137 18.58 1.11 3.31
CA ILE A 137 17.60 0.97 2.22
C ILE A 137 16.42 0.15 2.72
N PHE A 138 15.22 0.66 2.51
CA PHE A 138 13.99 -0.07 2.70
C PHE A 138 13.46 -0.55 1.35
N VAL A 139 12.99 -1.79 1.32
CA VAL A 139 12.30 -2.39 0.17
C VAL A 139 10.97 -2.97 0.61
N THR A 140 10.00 -3.09 -0.30
CA THR A 140 8.62 -3.45 0.07
C THR A 140 8.39 -4.92 0.39
N ASN A 141 9.26 -5.82 -0.06
CA ASN A 141 9.06 -7.26 0.10
C ASN A 141 10.38 -8.03 -0.05
N GLU A 142 10.33 -9.32 0.29
CA GLU A 142 11.47 -10.23 0.25
C GLU A 142 11.98 -10.48 -1.19
N TYR A 143 11.10 -10.42 -2.19
CA TYR A 143 11.51 -10.54 -3.60
C TYR A 143 12.43 -9.38 -4.01
N GLU A 144 12.06 -8.13 -3.69
CA GLU A 144 12.89 -6.95 -3.92
C GLU A 144 14.20 -7.03 -3.11
N ARG A 145 14.16 -7.50 -1.86
CA ARG A 145 15.37 -7.68 -1.05
C ARG A 145 16.34 -8.67 -1.69
N ARG A 146 15.84 -9.81 -2.19
CA ARG A 146 16.65 -10.81 -2.90
C ARG A 146 17.23 -10.23 -4.18
N ALA A 147 16.43 -9.47 -4.94
CA ALA A 147 16.90 -8.80 -6.13
C ALA A 147 18.05 -7.82 -5.83
N VAL A 148 17.91 -6.98 -4.80
CA VAL A 148 18.98 -6.05 -4.36
C VAL A 148 20.21 -6.82 -3.86
N SER A 149 20.01 -7.88 -3.07
CA SER A 149 21.11 -8.64 -2.45
C SER A 149 21.88 -9.50 -3.44
N ALA A 150 21.23 -9.97 -4.52
CA ALA A 150 21.88 -10.78 -5.57
C ALA A 150 22.98 -10.01 -6.31
N PHE A 151 22.88 -8.69 -6.43
CA PHE A 151 23.91 -7.88 -7.11
C PHE A 151 25.11 -7.59 -6.22
N PHE A 152 24.92 -7.43 -4.91
CA PHE A 152 26.03 -7.22 -3.96
C PHE A 152 25.69 -7.83 -2.59
N PRO A 153 26.29 -8.98 -2.26
CA PRO A 153 26.02 -9.67 -0.98
C PRO A 153 26.28 -8.81 0.26
N ARG A 154 27.24 -7.87 0.19
CA ARG A 154 27.55 -6.93 1.28
C ARG A 154 26.44 -5.89 1.52
N LEU A 155 25.60 -5.59 0.52
CA LEU A 155 24.47 -4.66 0.67
C LEU A 155 23.33 -5.26 1.50
N GLY A 156 23.21 -6.59 1.59
CA GLY A 156 22.18 -7.24 2.39
C GLY A 156 22.20 -6.84 3.87
N LYS A 157 23.34 -6.36 4.38
CA LYS A 157 23.50 -5.87 5.76
C LYS A 157 22.85 -4.50 6.03
N LYS A 158 22.50 -3.75 4.98
CA LYS A 158 21.87 -2.42 5.08
C LYS A 158 20.50 -2.32 4.40
N VAL A 159 19.88 -3.47 4.15
CA VAL A 159 18.57 -3.56 3.51
C VAL A 159 17.58 -4.20 4.48
N SER A 160 16.50 -3.48 4.77
CA SER A 160 15.37 -4.00 5.54
C SER A 160 14.11 -4.02 4.69
N ILE A 161 13.18 -4.90 5.05
CA ILE A 161 11.86 -4.95 4.42
C ILE A 161 10.92 -4.10 5.26
N VAL A 162 10.23 -3.18 4.58
CA VAL A 162 9.10 -2.45 5.12
C VAL A 162 7.97 -2.55 4.10
N PRO A 163 6.87 -3.24 4.41
CA PRO A 163 5.78 -3.38 3.47
C PRO A 163 5.12 -2.03 3.18
N ALA A 164 4.37 -1.96 2.08
CA ALA A 164 3.50 -0.81 1.82
C ALA A 164 2.47 -0.70 2.94
N GLY A 165 2.36 0.49 3.54
CA GLY A 165 1.44 0.73 4.64
C GLY A 165 -0.02 0.64 4.22
N ASN A 166 -0.86 0.05 5.07
CA ASN A 166 -2.30 0.07 4.88
C ASN A 166 -2.87 1.44 5.29
N ASN A 167 -3.51 2.12 4.34
CA ASN A 167 -4.16 3.42 4.54
C ASN A 167 -5.63 3.31 5.01
N VAL A 168 -6.21 2.11 4.98
CA VAL A 168 -7.59 1.88 5.43
C VAL A 168 -7.56 1.12 6.75
N SER A 169 -7.37 1.82 7.87
CA SER A 169 -7.38 1.22 9.20
C SER A 169 -8.56 1.72 10.00
N VAL A 170 -9.37 0.81 10.53
CA VAL A 170 -10.51 1.08 11.39
C VAL A 170 -10.43 0.22 12.64
N GLU A 171 -10.83 0.80 13.77
CA GLU A 171 -11.12 0.04 14.98
C GLU A 171 -12.36 -0.82 14.73
N ARG A 172 -12.13 -2.12 14.57
CA ARG A 172 -13.14 -3.11 14.24
C ARG A 172 -12.99 -4.32 15.15
N SER A 173 -14.11 -4.78 15.67
CA SER A 173 -14.26 -6.05 16.36
C SER A 173 -15.03 -7.04 15.47
N PRO A 174 -14.95 -8.35 15.74
CA PRO A 174 -15.76 -9.34 15.03
C PRO A 174 -17.27 -9.13 15.12
N ALA A 175 -17.75 -8.52 16.21
CA ALA A 175 -19.16 -8.21 16.41
C ALA A 175 -19.69 -7.10 15.48
N ASP A 176 -18.80 -6.29 14.89
CA ASP A 176 -19.20 -5.27 13.92
C ASP A 176 -19.59 -5.88 12.56
N ALA A 177 -19.19 -7.12 12.28
CA ALA A 177 -19.43 -7.76 10.99
C ALA A 177 -20.92 -8.10 10.77
N ASP A 178 -21.50 -7.65 9.67
CA ASP A 178 -22.81 -8.10 9.19
C ASP A 178 -22.63 -9.37 8.33
N PRO A 179 -23.06 -10.55 8.80
CA PRO A 179 -22.92 -11.81 8.06
C PRO A 179 -23.58 -11.83 6.68
N GLY A 180 -24.40 -10.83 6.36
CA GLY A 180 -25.00 -10.60 5.06
C GLY A 180 -24.15 -9.77 4.09
N VAL A 181 -22.98 -9.23 4.45
CA VAL A 181 -22.22 -8.31 3.58
C VAL A 181 -20.92 -8.94 3.06
N ILE A 182 -20.82 -9.09 1.73
CA ILE A 182 -19.59 -9.49 1.04
C ILE A 182 -19.10 -8.32 0.19
N ALA A 183 -17.81 -7.97 0.30
CA ALA A 183 -17.29 -6.77 -0.37
C ALA A 183 -16.12 -7.04 -1.33
N PHE A 184 -16.00 -6.14 -2.31
CA PHE A 184 -14.82 -5.93 -3.12
C PHE A 184 -14.29 -4.52 -2.85
N PHE A 185 -12.96 -4.36 -2.77
CA PHE A 185 -12.31 -3.05 -2.71
C PHE A 185 -11.25 -2.92 -3.80
N GLY A 186 -11.31 -1.88 -4.63
CA GLY A 186 -10.28 -1.64 -5.63
C GLY A 186 -10.66 -0.65 -6.74
N ILE A 187 -9.70 -0.37 -7.62
CA ILE A 187 -9.90 0.50 -8.79
C ILE A 187 -10.43 -0.33 -9.95
N PHE A 188 -11.46 0.15 -10.65
CA PHE A 188 -12.09 -0.52 -11.79
C PHE A 188 -11.33 -0.24 -13.10
N TYR A 189 -10.75 -1.28 -13.71
CA TYR A 189 -10.17 -1.30 -15.07
C TYR A 189 -9.89 -2.74 -15.57
N PRO A 190 -9.77 -2.99 -16.89
CA PRO A 190 -9.77 -4.34 -17.48
C PRO A 190 -8.74 -5.35 -16.93
N ASN A 191 -7.57 -4.88 -16.48
CA ASN A 191 -6.50 -5.77 -16.01
C ASN A 191 -6.63 -6.21 -14.55
N LYS A 192 -7.74 -5.86 -13.87
CA LYS A 192 -8.01 -6.24 -12.48
C LYS A 192 -8.79 -7.54 -12.31
N GLN A 193 -9.09 -8.25 -13.41
CA GLN A 193 -9.89 -9.48 -13.38
C GLN A 193 -11.27 -9.27 -12.75
N MET A 194 -11.89 -8.12 -13.02
CA MET A 194 -13.17 -7.76 -12.42
C MET A 194 -14.27 -8.74 -12.84
N GLU A 195 -14.19 -9.28 -14.06
CA GLU A 195 -15.07 -10.31 -14.59
C GLU A 195 -15.02 -11.58 -13.74
N GLN A 196 -13.84 -11.94 -13.21
CA GLN A 196 -13.71 -13.08 -12.30
C GLN A 196 -14.29 -12.78 -10.92
N VAL A 197 -14.20 -11.53 -10.45
CA VAL A 197 -14.87 -11.09 -9.21
C VAL A 197 -16.39 -11.22 -9.36
N ILE A 198 -16.98 -10.74 -10.47
CA ILE A 198 -18.41 -10.93 -10.73
C ILE A 198 -18.75 -12.41 -10.78
N ARG A 199 -18.01 -13.23 -11.54
CA ARG A 199 -18.31 -14.67 -11.65
C ARG A 199 -18.29 -15.36 -10.28
N MET A 200 -17.32 -15.01 -9.45
CA MET A 200 -17.20 -15.52 -8.08
C MET A 200 -18.41 -15.10 -7.23
N MET A 201 -18.79 -13.83 -7.25
CA MET A 201 -19.95 -13.33 -6.50
C MET A 201 -21.28 -13.86 -7.04
N ALA A 202 -21.41 -14.04 -8.36
CA ALA A 202 -22.60 -14.60 -8.99
C ALA A 202 -22.76 -16.07 -8.63
N GLU A 203 -21.66 -16.82 -8.49
CA GLU A 203 -21.70 -18.18 -7.98
C GLU A 203 -22.14 -18.22 -6.51
N ILE A 204 -21.70 -17.25 -5.68
CA ILE A 204 -22.21 -17.11 -4.31
C ILE A 204 -23.72 -16.83 -4.31
N GLU A 205 -24.19 -15.89 -5.13
CA GLU A 205 -25.62 -15.57 -5.24
C GLU A 205 -26.43 -16.77 -5.74
N ARG A 206 -25.93 -17.53 -6.72
CA ARG A 206 -26.59 -18.73 -7.22
C ARG A 206 -26.78 -19.79 -6.13
N GLN A 207 -25.79 -19.96 -5.27
CA GLN A 207 -25.82 -20.97 -4.20
C GLN A 207 -26.53 -20.49 -2.92
N PHE A 208 -26.53 -19.18 -2.68
CA PHE A 208 -27.21 -18.55 -1.54
C PHE A 208 -28.09 -17.37 -2.00
N PRO A 209 -29.20 -17.64 -2.72
CA PRO A 209 -30.01 -16.60 -3.34
C PRO A 209 -30.47 -15.54 -2.35
N ARG A 210 -30.18 -14.27 -2.67
CA ARG A 210 -30.55 -13.08 -1.90
C ARG A 210 -30.06 -13.07 -0.45
N LYS A 211 -29.14 -13.97 -0.07
CA LYS A 211 -28.60 -14.04 1.30
C LYS A 211 -27.63 -12.90 1.57
N TYR A 212 -26.83 -12.53 0.57
CA TYR A 212 -25.77 -11.54 0.73
C TYR A 212 -26.04 -10.26 -0.07
N THR A 213 -25.57 -9.14 0.46
CA THR A 213 -25.38 -7.87 -0.24
C THR A 213 -23.94 -7.82 -0.72
N PHE A 214 -23.74 -7.54 -2.01
CA PHE A 214 -22.43 -7.45 -2.65
C PHE A 214 -21.98 -6.00 -2.78
N ARG A 215 -21.07 -5.56 -1.90
CA ARG A 215 -20.63 -4.17 -1.85
C ARG A 215 -19.37 -3.94 -2.67
N PHE A 216 -19.44 -3.05 -3.64
CA PHE A 216 -18.32 -2.60 -4.47
C PHE A 216 -17.80 -1.25 -3.96
N ILE A 217 -16.58 -1.24 -3.42
CA ILE A 217 -15.92 -0.07 -2.85
C ILE A 217 -14.71 0.28 -3.73
N GLY A 218 -14.49 1.56 -4.02
CA GLY A 218 -13.26 2.00 -4.66
C GLY A 218 -13.47 3.13 -5.66
N GLY A 219 -12.72 3.14 -6.76
CA GLY A 219 -12.74 4.26 -7.69
C GLY A 219 -12.57 3.85 -9.15
N VAL A 220 -12.98 4.72 -10.06
CA VAL A 220 -12.90 4.43 -11.50
C VAL A 220 -11.64 5.06 -12.07
N HIS A 221 -10.85 4.27 -12.81
CA HIS A 221 -9.71 4.84 -13.50
C HIS A 221 -10.20 5.82 -14.60
N PRO A 222 -9.64 7.04 -14.71
CA PRO A 222 -10.19 8.09 -15.58
C PRO A 222 -10.34 7.68 -17.05
N TYR A 223 -9.44 6.85 -17.56
CA TYR A 223 -9.45 6.36 -18.94
C TYR A 223 -10.35 5.14 -19.20
N TYR A 224 -11.01 4.58 -18.17
CA TYR A 224 -11.79 3.34 -18.26
C TYR A 224 -13.23 3.51 -17.74
N ARG A 225 -13.82 4.70 -17.90
CA ARG A 225 -15.19 4.96 -17.45
C ARG A 225 -16.24 4.12 -18.20
N GLU A 226 -16.10 3.97 -19.51
CA GLU A 226 -17.00 3.13 -20.33
C GLU A 226 -16.94 1.66 -19.90
N TYR A 227 -15.73 1.14 -19.69
CA TYR A 227 -15.53 -0.21 -19.15
C TYR A 227 -16.25 -0.38 -17.80
N TYR A 228 -16.11 0.60 -16.90
CA TYR A 228 -16.78 0.55 -15.59
C TYR A 228 -18.31 0.56 -15.72
N GLN A 229 -18.88 1.32 -16.65
CA GLN A 229 -20.32 1.34 -16.88
C GLN A 229 -20.84 -0.03 -17.34
N ALA A 230 -20.21 -0.61 -18.37
CA ALA A 230 -20.56 -1.95 -18.85
C ALA A 230 -20.39 -3.02 -17.76
N PHE A 231 -19.31 -2.92 -16.98
CA PHE A 231 -19.06 -3.80 -15.84
C PHE A 231 -20.17 -3.69 -14.78
N ARG A 232 -20.59 -2.47 -14.47
CA ARG A 232 -21.64 -2.21 -13.47
C ARG A 232 -22.98 -2.78 -13.90
N GLU A 233 -23.39 -2.55 -15.14
CA GLU A 233 -24.64 -3.10 -15.69
C GLU A 233 -24.65 -4.64 -15.63
N GLN A 234 -23.54 -5.28 -16.02
CA GLN A 234 -23.39 -6.72 -15.92
C GLN A 234 -23.50 -7.21 -14.47
N ALA A 235 -22.82 -6.53 -13.54
CA ALA A 235 -22.84 -6.88 -12.13
C ALA A 235 -24.24 -6.68 -11.51
N GLU A 236 -24.93 -5.59 -11.79
CA GLU A 236 -26.29 -5.33 -11.28
C GLU A 236 -27.30 -6.37 -11.81
N SER A 237 -27.13 -6.83 -13.06
CA SER A 237 -27.94 -7.93 -13.60
C SER A 237 -27.65 -9.28 -12.94
N ALA A 238 -26.40 -9.57 -12.60
CA ALA A 238 -26.00 -10.85 -12.00
C ALA A 238 -26.17 -10.88 -10.47
N LEU A 239 -26.16 -9.71 -9.82
CA LEU A 239 -26.14 -9.53 -8.36
C LEU A 239 -27.27 -8.56 -7.96
N PRO A 240 -28.49 -9.08 -7.73
CA PRO A 240 -29.67 -8.25 -7.43
C PRO A 240 -29.53 -7.37 -6.19
N ARG A 241 -28.66 -7.77 -5.24
CA ARG A 241 -28.35 -7.03 -4.01
C ARG A 241 -26.95 -6.41 -4.07
N SER A 242 -26.61 -5.75 -5.17
CA SER A 242 -25.34 -5.03 -5.29
C SER A 242 -25.43 -3.60 -4.74
N GLU A 243 -24.38 -3.17 -4.04
CA GLU A 243 -24.25 -1.84 -3.46
C GLU A 243 -22.96 -1.19 -3.97
N TRP A 244 -23.04 0.02 -4.53
CA TRP A 244 -21.90 0.69 -5.15
C TRP A 244 -21.49 1.93 -4.36
N ARG A 245 -20.25 1.94 -3.86
CA ARG A 245 -19.65 3.02 -3.07
C ARG A 245 -18.36 3.48 -3.75
N ILE A 246 -18.55 4.27 -4.80
CA ILE A 246 -17.49 4.66 -5.74
C ILE A 246 -17.04 6.09 -5.51
N ASP A 247 -15.75 6.35 -5.74
CA ASP A 247 -15.08 7.65 -5.67
C ASP A 247 -15.29 8.36 -4.31
N ARG A 248 -15.31 7.57 -3.23
CA ARG A 248 -15.42 8.08 -1.85
C ARG A 248 -14.06 8.54 -1.33
N PRO A 249 -14.00 9.60 -0.50
CA PRO A 249 -12.78 10.02 0.17
C PRO A 249 -12.17 8.86 0.99
N ILE A 250 -10.83 8.81 1.08
CA ILE A 250 -10.12 7.73 1.77
C ILE A 250 -10.55 7.62 3.25
N GLU A 251 -10.90 8.75 3.87
CA GLU A 251 -11.38 8.86 5.24
C GLU A 251 -12.72 8.16 5.45
N GLU A 252 -13.55 8.06 4.42
CA GLU A 252 -14.85 7.36 4.47
C GLU A 252 -14.72 5.86 4.21
N ILE A 253 -13.67 5.42 3.52
CA ILE A 253 -13.49 4.00 3.14
C ILE A 253 -13.48 3.10 4.38
N GLY A 254 -12.90 3.57 5.48
CA GLY A 254 -12.92 2.86 6.76
C GLY A 254 -14.34 2.50 7.22
N GLY A 255 -15.26 3.47 7.16
CA GLY A 255 -16.67 3.24 7.53
C GLY A 255 -17.36 2.23 6.62
N LEU A 256 -17.00 2.20 5.34
CA LEU A 256 -17.60 1.29 4.34
C LEU A 256 -17.13 -0.16 4.47
N ILE A 257 -15.99 -0.40 5.12
CA ILE A 257 -15.47 -1.75 5.36
C ILE A 257 -15.81 -2.28 6.76
N LYS A 258 -16.32 -1.43 7.65
CA LYS A 258 -16.47 -1.75 9.08
C LYS A 258 -17.35 -2.98 9.32
N ASP A 259 -18.49 -3.04 8.65
CA ASP A 259 -19.51 -4.09 8.72
C ASP A 259 -19.29 -5.24 7.73
N VAL A 260 -18.26 -5.18 6.88
CA VAL A 260 -18.02 -6.24 5.89
C VAL A 260 -17.71 -7.55 6.59
N PHE A 261 -18.44 -8.62 6.26
CA PHE A 261 -18.21 -9.95 6.81
C PHE A 261 -17.10 -10.70 6.08
N CYS A 262 -17.08 -10.64 4.75
CA CYS A 262 -16.05 -11.30 3.97
C CYS A 262 -15.70 -10.49 2.72
N ALA A 263 -14.43 -10.51 2.32
CA ALA A 263 -13.99 -9.93 1.07
C ALA A 263 -13.88 -10.99 -0.02
N ALA A 264 -14.31 -10.64 -1.23
CA ALA A 264 -14.19 -11.48 -2.41
C ALA A 264 -13.29 -10.76 -3.43
N LEU A 265 -12.05 -11.24 -3.59
CA LEU A 265 -11.02 -10.62 -4.42
C LEU A 265 -10.47 -11.62 -5.44
N TYR A 266 -10.12 -11.16 -6.64
CA TYR A 266 -9.45 -12.00 -7.64
C TYR A 266 -8.31 -11.23 -8.29
N PHE A 267 -7.19 -11.90 -8.51
CA PHE A 267 -5.96 -11.28 -9.02
C PHE A 267 -5.37 -12.11 -10.16
N LYS A 268 -4.91 -11.43 -11.21
CA LYS A 268 -4.34 -12.07 -12.42
C LYS A 268 -3.16 -13.00 -12.12
N ASP A 269 -2.30 -12.62 -11.18
CA ASP A 269 -1.09 -13.34 -10.74
C ASP A 269 -1.23 -13.93 -9.32
N GLY A 270 -2.46 -13.97 -8.79
CA GLY A 270 -2.78 -14.42 -7.44
C GLY A 270 -2.58 -13.39 -6.34
N VAL A 271 -3.10 -13.71 -5.15
CA VAL A 271 -2.99 -12.86 -3.97
C VAL A 271 -1.53 -12.77 -3.48
N SER A 272 -1.14 -11.58 -3.01
CA SER A 272 0.15 -11.33 -2.35
C SER A 272 0.04 -10.10 -1.44
N SER A 273 1.00 -9.93 -0.55
CA SER A 273 1.15 -8.77 0.36
C SER A 273 1.29 -7.42 -0.36
N ARG A 274 1.57 -7.43 -1.67
CA ARG A 274 1.65 -6.22 -2.53
C ARG A 274 0.29 -5.70 -2.98
N ARG A 275 -0.79 -6.45 -2.72
CA ARG A 275 -2.15 -6.06 -3.13
C ARG A 275 -2.78 -5.20 -2.05
N SER A 276 -2.82 -3.88 -2.25
CA SER A 276 -3.40 -2.94 -1.30
C SER A 276 -4.86 -3.25 -0.94
N SER A 277 -5.64 -3.75 -1.90
CA SER A 277 -7.02 -4.20 -1.64
C SER A 277 -7.09 -5.40 -0.70
N PHE A 278 -6.14 -6.33 -0.82
CA PHE A 278 -6.04 -7.47 0.09
C PHE A 278 -5.57 -7.04 1.48
N THR A 279 -4.51 -6.23 1.55
CA THR A 279 -3.97 -5.75 2.83
C THR A 279 -5.00 -4.91 3.59
N ALA A 280 -5.80 -4.11 2.89
CA ALA A 280 -6.90 -3.35 3.50
C ALA A 280 -7.90 -4.24 4.25
N PHE A 281 -8.26 -5.42 3.73
CA PHE A 281 -9.18 -6.31 4.43
C PHE A 281 -8.53 -7.04 5.60
N ILE A 282 -7.36 -7.66 5.40
CA ILE A 282 -6.71 -8.44 6.47
C ILE A 282 -6.26 -7.57 7.63
N SER A 283 -5.86 -6.31 7.37
CA SER A 283 -5.49 -5.36 8.41
C SER A 283 -6.65 -4.99 9.34
N ASN A 284 -7.89 -5.18 8.89
CA ASN A 284 -9.09 -4.98 9.70
C ASN A 284 -9.71 -6.32 10.14
N GLY A 285 -8.97 -7.43 10.00
CA GLY A 285 -9.42 -8.76 10.38
C GLY A 285 -10.63 -9.26 9.60
N ILE A 286 -10.73 -8.90 8.31
CA ILE A 286 -11.80 -9.34 7.42
C ILE A 286 -11.32 -10.56 6.63
N PRO A 287 -11.96 -11.74 6.77
CA PRO A 287 -11.66 -12.92 5.97
C PRO A 287 -11.76 -12.66 4.46
N VAL A 288 -10.84 -13.24 3.69
CA VAL A 288 -10.73 -13.01 2.25
C VAL A 288 -10.85 -14.33 1.47
N ILE A 289 -11.77 -14.36 0.52
CA ILE A 289 -11.86 -15.39 -0.51
C ILE A 289 -11.17 -14.88 -1.77
N THR A 290 -10.20 -15.65 -2.27
CA THR A 290 -9.37 -15.23 -3.41
C THR A 290 -8.74 -16.40 -4.18
N ASN A 291 -7.79 -16.11 -5.08
CA ASN A 291 -7.05 -17.11 -5.85
C ASN A 291 -5.55 -17.11 -5.51
N PRO A 292 -4.91 -18.29 -5.46
CA PRO A 292 -3.48 -18.39 -5.26
C PRO A 292 -2.72 -17.97 -6.52
N GLY A 293 -1.42 -17.71 -6.38
CA GLY A 293 -0.52 -17.51 -7.49
C GLY A 293 0.94 -17.51 -7.07
N ARG A 294 1.82 -17.05 -7.96
CA ARG A 294 3.27 -17.24 -7.84
C ARG A 294 3.87 -16.70 -6.54
N TYR A 295 3.29 -15.64 -6.00
CA TYR A 295 3.80 -14.94 -4.81
C TYR A 295 2.97 -15.22 -3.55
N SER A 296 2.02 -16.15 -3.59
CA SER A 296 1.14 -16.43 -2.44
C SER A 296 1.81 -17.22 -1.32
N GLY A 297 3.02 -17.77 -1.54
CA GLY A 297 3.73 -18.58 -0.54
C GLY A 297 4.00 -17.86 0.79
N GLU A 298 4.11 -16.53 0.78
CA GLU A 298 4.25 -15.71 2.00
C GLU A 298 2.97 -15.69 2.86
N LEU A 299 1.84 -16.13 2.30
CA LEU A 299 0.52 -16.11 2.92
C LEU A 299 0.05 -17.49 3.38
N ASN A 300 0.87 -18.55 3.22
CA ASN A 300 0.50 -19.92 3.60
C ASN A 300 0.07 -20.05 5.07
N ALA A 301 0.61 -19.21 5.96
CA ALA A 301 0.22 -19.19 7.36
C ALA A 301 -1.25 -18.77 7.59
N LEU A 302 -1.86 -18.08 6.62
CA LEU A 302 -3.25 -17.62 6.67
C LEU A 302 -4.24 -18.58 6.01
N GLU A 303 -3.77 -19.57 5.25
CA GLU A 303 -4.64 -20.48 4.51
C GLU A 303 -5.54 -21.27 5.46
N GLY A 304 -6.85 -21.18 5.23
CA GLY A 304 -7.87 -21.77 6.11
C GLY A 304 -8.06 -21.05 7.45
N LYS A 305 -7.33 -19.96 7.69
CA LYS A 305 -7.34 -19.16 8.93
C LYS A 305 -7.62 -17.68 8.65
N GLY A 306 -8.50 -17.41 7.69
CA GLY A 306 -8.86 -16.07 7.25
C GLY A 306 -8.51 -15.77 5.79
N LEU A 307 -7.63 -16.56 5.17
CA LEU A 307 -7.42 -16.57 3.72
C LEU A 307 -7.96 -17.89 3.14
N PHE A 308 -8.84 -17.79 2.14
CA PHE A 308 -9.47 -18.95 1.53
C PHE A 308 -9.33 -18.90 0.01
N TYR A 309 -8.86 -20.00 -0.56
CA TYR A 309 -8.79 -20.14 -2.01
C TYR A 309 -10.11 -20.67 -2.56
N ALA A 310 -10.70 -19.95 -3.52
CA ALA A 310 -12.01 -20.27 -4.06
C ALA A 310 -12.06 -21.63 -4.79
N GLY A 311 -10.91 -22.19 -5.16
CA GLY A 311 -10.80 -23.42 -5.94
C GLY A 311 -11.11 -23.17 -7.43
N GLU A 312 -10.96 -24.22 -8.24
CA GLU A 312 -11.42 -24.16 -9.63
C GLU A 312 -12.94 -23.96 -9.68
N ALA A 313 -13.39 -23.12 -10.61
CA ALA A 313 -14.81 -22.77 -10.78
C ALA A 313 -15.53 -22.34 -9.48
N PHE A 314 -14.79 -21.85 -8.48
CA PHE A 314 -15.32 -21.33 -7.20
C PHE A 314 -16.02 -22.37 -6.30
N GLN A 315 -15.77 -23.66 -6.51
CA GLN A 315 -16.45 -24.77 -5.83
C GLN A 315 -16.25 -24.83 -4.31
N ASN A 316 -15.18 -24.23 -3.77
CA ASN A 316 -14.89 -24.29 -2.33
C ASN A 316 -15.64 -23.23 -1.52
N ILE A 317 -16.20 -22.20 -2.18
CA ILE A 317 -16.80 -21.05 -1.52
C ILE A 317 -17.94 -21.41 -0.54
N PRO A 318 -18.86 -22.33 -0.84
CA PRO A 318 -19.98 -22.63 0.06
C PRO A 318 -19.52 -23.17 1.41
N GLY A 319 -18.57 -24.11 1.39
CA GLY A 319 -17.99 -24.67 2.61
C GLY A 319 -17.20 -23.63 3.40
N VAL A 320 -16.53 -22.70 2.72
CA VAL A 320 -15.84 -21.57 3.37
C VAL A 320 -16.85 -20.64 4.05
N LEU A 321 -17.88 -20.20 3.34
CA LEU A 321 -18.90 -19.31 3.90
C LEU A 321 -19.61 -19.97 5.08
N GLN A 322 -19.98 -21.25 4.97
CA GLN A 322 -20.61 -22.00 6.07
C GLN A 322 -19.72 -22.02 7.33
N LYS A 323 -18.41 -22.25 7.17
CA LYS A 323 -17.46 -22.19 8.30
C LYS A 323 -17.37 -20.78 8.89
N LEU A 324 -17.31 -19.75 8.05
CA LEU A 324 -17.23 -18.35 8.50
C LEU A 324 -18.47 -17.90 9.29
N HIS A 325 -19.64 -18.50 9.06
CA HIS A 325 -20.83 -18.23 9.87
C HIS A 325 -20.74 -18.77 11.31
N ALA A 326 -19.76 -19.63 11.62
CA ALA A 326 -19.51 -20.07 13.00
C ALA A 326 -18.75 -18.97 13.78
N PRO A 327 -19.33 -18.36 14.83
CA PRO A 327 -18.74 -17.20 15.50
C PRO A 327 -17.32 -17.43 16.03
N GLN A 328 -17.05 -18.60 16.63
CA GLN A 328 -15.73 -18.93 17.18
C GLN A 328 -14.67 -19.05 16.07
N PHE A 329 -15.05 -19.58 14.90
CA PHE A 329 -14.15 -19.70 13.77
C PHE A 329 -13.86 -18.32 13.15
N TYR A 330 -14.88 -17.47 13.04
CA TYR A 330 -14.74 -16.11 12.55
C TYR A 330 -13.83 -15.25 13.44
N GLU A 331 -14.02 -15.32 14.76
CA GLU A 331 -13.16 -14.66 15.76
C GLU A 331 -11.69 -15.10 15.60
N THR A 332 -11.45 -16.41 15.46
CA THR A 332 -10.11 -16.96 15.24
C THR A 332 -9.49 -16.42 13.94
N CYS A 333 -10.27 -16.34 12.85
CA CYS A 333 -9.82 -15.74 11.60
C CYS A 333 -9.46 -14.26 11.79
N HIS A 334 -10.33 -13.49 12.44
CA HIS A 334 -10.10 -12.07 12.70
C HIS A 334 -8.79 -11.84 13.45
N GLN A 335 -8.58 -12.53 14.58
CA GLN A 335 -7.37 -12.41 15.38
C GLN A 335 -6.11 -12.79 14.60
N THR A 336 -6.17 -13.90 13.85
CA THR A 336 -5.05 -14.36 13.01
C THR A 336 -4.66 -13.31 11.97
N LEU A 337 -5.66 -12.74 11.29
CA LEU A 337 -5.46 -11.74 10.26
C LEU A 337 -4.89 -10.43 10.82
N VAL A 338 -5.46 -9.91 11.91
CA VAL A 338 -4.96 -8.69 12.57
C VAL A 338 -3.52 -8.88 13.06
N GLN A 339 -3.21 -10.03 13.65
CA GLN A 339 -1.85 -10.35 14.09
C GLN A 339 -0.86 -10.41 12.93
N PHE A 340 -1.23 -11.12 11.85
CA PHE A 340 -0.41 -11.20 10.65
C PHE A 340 -0.21 -9.84 9.99
N ALA A 341 -1.26 -9.00 10.01
CA ALA A 341 -1.26 -7.71 9.34
C ALA A 341 -0.58 -6.59 10.13
N ARG A 342 -0.17 -6.82 11.39
CA ARG A 342 0.52 -5.83 12.23
C ARG A 342 1.72 -5.16 11.54
N PRO A 343 2.61 -5.86 10.81
CA PRO A 343 3.72 -5.21 10.11
C PRO A 343 3.32 -4.23 9.00
N PHE A 344 2.08 -4.30 8.50
CA PHE A 344 1.55 -3.41 7.47
C PHE A 344 0.94 -2.13 8.03
N GLN A 345 0.82 -2.02 9.36
CA GLN A 345 0.28 -0.84 10.01
C GLN A 345 1.36 0.23 10.18
N TYR A 346 1.00 1.50 9.96
CA TYR A 346 1.95 2.60 10.03
C TYR A 346 2.70 2.73 11.37
N PRO A 347 2.12 2.43 12.55
CA PRO A 347 2.89 2.42 13.80
C PRO A 347 4.07 1.44 13.77
N ALA A 348 3.87 0.22 13.27
CA ALA A 348 4.94 -0.78 13.14
C ALA A 348 5.97 -0.34 12.10
N ILE A 349 5.51 0.17 10.96
CA ILE A 349 6.37 0.70 9.90
C ILE A 349 7.23 1.86 10.45
N ALA A 350 6.63 2.84 11.11
CA ALA A 350 7.33 3.98 11.69
C ALA A 350 8.36 3.55 12.74
N ALA A 351 8.07 2.51 13.54
CA ALA A 351 9.01 1.94 14.49
C ALA A 351 10.27 1.38 13.81
N GLU A 352 10.13 0.68 12.68
CA GLU A 352 11.26 0.19 11.87
C GLU A 352 12.13 1.34 11.34
N TYR A 353 11.50 2.39 10.79
CA TYR A 353 12.23 3.59 10.35
C TYR A 353 12.98 4.25 11.51
N ARG A 354 12.34 4.43 12.67
CA ARG A 354 12.98 5.01 13.86
C ARG A 354 14.16 4.17 14.35
N ALA A 355 14.02 2.85 14.39
CA ALA A 355 15.08 1.95 14.78
C ALA A 355 16.30 2.08 13.86
N VAL A 356 16.09 2.23 12.55
CA VAL A 356 17.16 2.50 11.60
C VAL A 356 17.78 3.87 11.81
N PHE A 357 16.98 4.94 11.92
CA PHE A 357 17.53 6.28 12.12
C PHE A 357 18.30 6.41 13.44
N ALA A 358 17.91 5.70 14.50
CA ALA A 358 18.64 5.70 15.77
C ALA A 358 20.00 4.99 15.70
N ARG A 359 20.17 4.04 14.76
CA ARG A 359 21.45 3.34 14.52
C ARG A 359 22.43 4.15 13.68
N LEU A 360 21.93 5.06 12.84
CA LEU A 360 22.74 5.93 12.01
C LEU A 360 23.23 7.10 12.84
#